data_AF-A0A8H7KUT9-F1
#
_entry.id   AF-A0A8H7KUT9-F1
#
_cell.length_a   1.000
_cell.length_b   1.000
_cell.length_c   1.000
_cell.angle_alpha   90.00
_cell.angle_beta   90.00
_cell.angle_gamma   90.00
#
_symmetry.space_group_name_H-M   'P 1'
#
loop_
_entity.id
_entity.type
_entity.pdbx_description
1 polymer ?
#
loop_
_entity_poly.entity_id
_entity_poly.type
_entity_poly.pdbx_seq_one_letter_code
_entity_poly.pdbx_strand_id
1 'polypeptide(L)'
;MASLFPAEWTATNDSNIVNTTSSAEGHRNLASVPKEWPGGRPRFLPSDIPAPRTIEEATCLLNLAQTSRSIKETQKKLARQRAKECKYLAQLYELQAGNADVWISQADLDIGRVTSAVRRGGVFALPSTAMALRRHRSHGTHILLPSKYR
;
A
#
# COMPACT_ATOMS: atom_id res chain seq x y z
N MET A 1 1.59 13.75 1.16
CA MET A 1 1.14 12.34 1.08
C MET A 1 -0.38 12.34 1.19
N ALA A 2 -1.10 12.36 0.08
CA ALA A 2 -2.56 12.38 0.06
C ALA A 2 -3.10 10.96 -0.12
N SER A 3 -3.94 10.51 0.82
CA SER A 3 -4.63 9.23 0.75
C SER A 3 -5.72 9.29 -0.32
N LEU A 4 -5.57 8.47 -1.37
CA LEU A 4 -6.60 8.23 -2.38
C LEU A 4 -7.24 6.87 -2.12
N PHE A 5 -8.17 6.83 -1.16
CA PHE A 5 -9.18 5.78 -1.07
C PHE A 5 -10.54 6.49 -1.02
N PRO A 6 -11.49 6.19 -1.93
CA PRO A 6 -12.88 6.53 -1.69
C PRO A 6 -13.47 5.46 -0.76
N ALA A 7 -13.78 5.89 0.46
CA ALA A 7 -14.72 5.22 1.33
C ALA A 7 -16.17 5.43 0.81
N GLU A 8 -17.06 4.57 1.29
CA GLU A 8 -18.52 4.73 1.29
C GLU A 8 -19.27 4.26 0.04
N TRP A 9 -19.69 2.99 0.08
CA TRP A 9 -20.97 2.57 -0.46
C TRP A 9 -21.85 2.12 0.71
N THR A 10 -22.58 3.05 1.30
CA THR A 10 -23.73 2.74 2.14
C THR A 10 -24.88 2.33 1.23
N ALA A 11 -25.19 1.03 1.21
CA ALA A 11 -26.43 0.55 0.61
C ALA A 11 -27.60 0.98 1.49
N THR A 12 -28.29 2.06 1.09
CA THR A 12 -29.60 2.41 1.66
C THR A 12 -30.62 1.37 1.22
N ASN A 13 -31.14 0.68 2.23
CA ASN A 13 -32.14 -0.37 2.12
C ASN A 13 -33.52 0.27 2.12
N ASP A 14 -34.03 0.69 0.97
CA ASP A 14 -35.42 1.13 0.81
C ASP A 14 -36.26 -0.02 0.23
N SER A 15 -36.75 -0.87 1.14
CA SER A 15 -37.78 -1.86 0.85
C SER A 15 -39.13 -1.33 1.32
N ASN A 16 -39.85 -0.65 0.43
CA ASN A 16 -41.27 -0.37 0.59
C ASN A 16 -41.98 -0.58 -0.75
N ILE A 17 -42.36 -1.82 -1.04
CA ILE A 17 -43.40 -2.13 -2.02
C ILE A 17 -44.45 -2.96 -1.30
N VAL A 18 -45.51 -2.26 -0.87
CA VAL A 18 -46.76 -2.83 -0.39
C VAL A 18 -47.49 -3.40 -1.61
N ASN A 19 -47.68 -4.72 -1.66
CA ASN A 19 -48.56 -5.36 -2.64
C ASN A 19 -49.94 -5.60 -2.00
N THR A 20 -50.94 -4.87 -2.49
CA THR A 20 -52.36 -5.12 -2.21
C THR A 20 -52.93 -6.04 -3.29
N THR A 21 -53.71 -7.01 -2.81
CA THR A 21 -54.42 -8.14 -3.45
C THR A 21 -55.35 -7.82 -4.63
N SER A 22 -55.45 -8.75 -5.60
CA SER A 22 -56.69 -9.49 -5.97
C SER A 22 -56.36 -10.48 -7.12
N SER A 23 -56.49 -11.79 -6.92
CA SER A 23 -57.69 -12.61 -7.10
C SER A 23 -58.14 -12.74 -8.56
N ALA A 24 -57.73 -13.83 -9.21
CA ALA A 24 -58.57 -14.59 -10.13
C ALA A 24 -58.05 -16.03 -10.23
N GLU A 25 -58.93 -16.95 -9.82
CA GLU A 25 -58.73 -18.40 -9.83
C GLU A 25 -58.61 -18.94 -11.26
N GLY A 26 -57.75 -19.94 -11.43
CA GLY A 26 -57.61 -20.70 -12.66
C GLY A 26 -57.02 -22.06 -12.33
N HIS A 27 -57.88 -23.01 -11.95
CA HIS A 27 -57.53 -24.42 -11.75
C HIS A 27 -56.85 -24.98 -13.00
N ARG A 28 -55.53 -25.23 -12.90
CA ARG A 28 -54.78 -26.04 -13.86
C ARG A 28 -54.15 -27.21 -13.13
N ASN A 29 -54.38 -28.40 -13.69
CA ASN A 29 -53.94 -29.71 -13.24
C ASN A 29 -52.55 -29.71 -12.57
N LEU A 30 -52.51 -30.06 -11.28
CA LEU A 30 -51.28 -30.31 -10.53
C LEU A 30 -50.67 -31.64 -11.00
N ALA A 31 -49.99 -31.61 -12.14
CA ALA A 31 -48.93 -32.57 -12.39
C ALA A 31 -47.92 -32.46 -11.24
N SER A 32 -47.48 -33.59 -10.69
CA SER A 32 -46.56 -33.65 -9.54
C SER A 32 -45.32 -32.79 -9.81
N VAL A 33 -45.29 -31.61 -9.21
CA VAL A 33 -44.15 -30.68 -9.34
C VAL A 33 -42.93 -31.37 -8.73
N PRO A 34 -41.80 -31.48 -9.45
CA PRO A 34 -40.57 -32.01 -8.87
C PRO A 34 -40.20 -31.17 -7.64
N LYS A 35 -40.23 -31.80 -6.46
CA LYS A 35 -39.77 -31.17 -5.21
C LYS A 35 -38.25 -30.97 -5.20
N GLU A 36 -37.55 -31.66 -6.08
CA GLU A 36 -36.10 -31.73 -6.14
C GLU A 36 -35.56 -31.00 -7.37
N TRP A 37 -34.39 -30.39 -7.19
CA TRP A 37 -33.71 -29.67 -8.26
C TRP A 37 -33.25 -30.64 -9.35
N PRO A 38 -33.66 -30.44 -10.61
CA PRO A 38 -33.16 -31.28 -11.70
C PRO A 38 -31.65 -31.09 -11.83
N GLY A 39 -30.88 -32.17 -11.64
CA GLY A 39 -29.41 -32.14 -11.69
C GLY A 39 -28.73 -31.65 -10.40
N GLY A 40 -29.48 -31.50 -9.31
CA GLY A 40 -28.95 -31.10 -8.01
C GLY A 40 -28.95 -29.59 -7.81
N ARG A 41 -28.96 -29.20 -6.53
CA ARG A 41 -29.15 -27.81 -6.15
C ARG A 41 -27.87 -26.97 -6.31
N PRO A 42 -27.96 -25.76 -6.91
CA PRO A 42 -26.81 -24.87 -6.99
C PRO A 42 -26.30 -24.42 -5.61
N ARG A 43 -24.99 -24.55 -5.38
CA ARG A 43 -24.35 -24.20 -4.09
C ARG A 43 -24.36 -22.71 -3.75
N PHE A 44 -24.59 -21.84 -4.73
CA PHE A 44 -24.64 -20.39 -4.50
C PHE A 44 -25.99 -19.92 -3.95
N LEU A 45 -27.02 -20.77 -3.96
CA LEU A 45 -28.35 -20.45 -3.43
C LEU A 45 -28.45 -20.84 -1.95
N PRO A 46 -29.06 -19.99 -1.09
CA PRO A 46 -29.28 -20.29 0.32
C PRO A 46 -30.34 -21.39 0.55
N SER A 47 -30.18 -22.18 1.64
CA SER A 47 -30.83 -23.49 1.94
C SER A 47 -32.36 -23.53 1.82
N ASP A 48 -32.98 -22.38 1.86
CA ASP A 48 -34.40 -22.09 1.86
C ASP A 48 -35.04 -21.95 0.48
N ILE A 49 -34.25 -21.77 -0.60
CA ILE A 49 -34.81 -21.56 -1.93
C ILE A 49 -35.24 -22.89 -2.59
N PRO A 50 -36.54 -23.05 -2.93
CA PRO A 50 -37.06 -24.24 -3.59
C PRO A 50 -36.66 -24.31 -5.07
N ALA A 51 -36.85 -25.47 -5.70
CA ALA A 51 -36.68 -25.62 -7.15
C ALA A 51 -37.66 -24.71 -7.93
N PRO A 52 -37.24 -24.10 -9.05
CA PRO A 52 -38.10 -23.21 -9.82
C PRO A 52 -39.31 -23.96 -10.36
N ARG A 53 -40.49 -23.35 -10.20
CA ARG A 53 -41.77 -23.89 -10.65
C ARG A 53 -42.20 -23.32 -12.00
N THR A 54 -41.63 -22.18 -12.39
CA THR A 54 -41.93 -21.48 -13.64
C THR A 54 -40.66 -21.23 -14.47
N ILE A 55 -40.84 -21.00 -15.76
CA ILE A 55 -39.74 -20.65 -16.69
C ILE A 55 -39.12 -19.30 -16.30
N GLU A 56 -39.92 -18.36 -15.80
CA GLU A 56 -39.46 -17.05 -15.36
C GLU A 56 -38.55 -17.16 -14.14
N GLU A 57 -38.92 -17.96 -13.14
CA GLU A 57 -38.08 -18.25 -11.97
C GLU A 57 -36.76 -18.92 -12.39
N ALA A 58 -36.81 -19.90 -13.30
CA ALA A 58 -35.62 -20.55 -13.82
C ALA A 58 -34.70 -19.57 -14.56
N THR A 59 -35.27 -18.65 -15.35
CA THR A 59 -34.51 -17.61 -16.08
C THR A 59 -33.88 -16.61 -15.11
N CYS A 60 -34.62 -16.20 -14.07
CA CYS A 60 -34.11 -15.33 -13.01
C CYS A 60 -32.90 -15.97 -12.30
N LEU A 61 -33.01 -17.24 -11.91
CA LEU A 61 -31.94 -17.98 -11.25
C LEU A 61 -30.72 -18.19 -12.16
N LEU A 62 -30.94 -18.40 -13.45
CA LEU A 62 -29.86 -18.50 -14.43
C LEU A 62 -29.11 -17.18 -14.56
N ASN A 63 -29.82 -16.06 -14.69
CA ASN A 63 -29.22 -14.72 -14.74
C ASN A 63 -28.45 -14.43 -13.46
N LEU A 64 -28.99 -14.81 -12.30
CA LEU A 64 -28.29 -14.67 -11.01
C LEU A 64 -27.02 -15.52 -10.95
N ALA A 65 -27.05 -16.75 -11.49
CA ALA A 65 -25.85 -17.58 -11.58
C ALA A 65 -24.77 -16.92 -12.47
N GLN A 66 -25.18 -16.37 -13.61
CA GLN A 66 -24.28 -15.68 -14.55
C GLN A 66 -23.67 -14.42 -13.94
N THR A 67 -24.46 -13.60 -13.25
CA THR A 67 -23.94 -12.40 -12.56
C THR A 67 -22.99 -12.80 -11.44
N SER A 68 -23.31 -13.83 -10.65
CA SER A 68 -22.42 -14.32 -9.59
C SER A 68 -21.06 -14.78 -10.15
N ARG A 69 -21.06 -15.44 -11.31
CA ARG A 69 -19.84 -15.84 -12.01
C ARG A 69 -19.05 -14.62 -12.47
N SER A 70 -19.71 -13.64 -13.08
CA SER A 70 -19.09 -12.39 -13.52
C SER A 70 -18.41 -11.66 -12.36
N ILE A 71 -19.07 -11.56 -11.20
CA ILE A 71 -18.50 -10.96 -9.99
C ILE A 71 -17.24 -11.70 -9.54
N LYS A 72 -17.23 -13.04 -9.53
CA LYS A 72 -16.04 -13.80 -9.16
C LYS A 72 -14.90 -13.62 -10.17
N GLU A 73 -15.21 -13.51 -11.46
CA GLU A 73 -14.22 -13.25 -12.50
C GLU A 73 -13.61 -11.85 -12.37
N THR A 74 -14.40 -10.82 -12.05
CA THR A 74 -13.89 -9.46 -11.80
C THR A 74 -13.04 -9.39 -10.54
N GLN A 75 -13.46 -10.05 -9.44
CA GLN A 75 -12.64 -10.18 -8.23
C GLN A 75 -11.29 -10.84 -8.51
N LYS A 76 -11.28 -11.91 -9.31
CA LYS A 76 -10.04 -12.57 -9.75
C LYS A 76 -9.14 -11.63 -10.57
N LYS A 77 -9.72 -10.83 -11.47
CA LYS A 77 -8.98 -9.83 -12.26
C LYS A 77 -8.38 -8.74 -11.37
N LEU A 78 -9.15 -8.23 -10.41
CA LEU A 78 -8.70 -7.25 -9.43
C LEU A 78 -7.52 -7.78 -8.61
N ALA A 79 -7.62 -9.01 -8.09
CA ALA A 79 -6.54 -9.63 -7.32
C ALA A 79 -5.25 -9.77 -8.15
N ARG A 80 -5.36 -10.12 -9.44
CA ARG A 80 -4.21 -10.18 -10.35
C ARG A 80 -3.60 -8.80 -10.62
N GLN A 81 -4.40 -7.76 -10.72
CA GLN A 81 -3.91 -6.39 -10.90
C GLN A 81 -3.14 -5.92 -9.67
N ARG A 82 -3.70 -6.12 -8.47
CA ARG A 82 -3.01 -5.80 -7.20
C ARG A 82 -1.66 -6.53 -7.09
N ALA A 83 -1.61 -7.80 -7.45
CA ALA A 83 -0.35 -8.56 -7.46
C ALA A 83 0.69 -7.96 -8.41
N LYS A 84 0.27 -7.46 -9.59
CA LYS A 84 1.17 -6.75 -10.52
C LYS A 84 1.66 -5.43 -9.96
N GLU A 85 0.78 -4.64 -9.34
CA GLU A 85 1.15 -3.38 -8.69
C GLU A 85 2.20 -3.58 -7.60
N CYS A 86 2.02 -4.58 -6.73
CA CYS A 86 3.01 -4.93 -5.71
C CYS A 86 4.37 -5.31 -6.33
N LYS A 87 4.37 -6.04 -7.45
CA LYS A 87 5.60 -6.38 -8.17
C LYS A 87 6.31 -5.14 -8.71
N TYR A 88 5.57 -4.21 -9.32
CA TYR A 88 6.16 -2.97 -9.85
C TYR A 88 6.69 -2.07 -8.74
N LEU A 89 6.00 -1.99 -7.60
CA LEU A 89 6.48 -1.24 -6.44
C LEU A 89 7.79 -1.84 -5.89
N ALA A 90 7.88 -3.16 -5.79
CA ALA A 90 9.12 -3.82 -5.38
C ALA A 90 10.30 -3.47 -6.31
N GLN A 91 10.08 -3.56 -7.63
CA GLN A 91 11.09 -3.20 -8.63
C GLN A 91 11.52 -1.73 -8.54
N LEU A 92 10.58 -0.82 -8.25
CA LEU A 92 10.88 0.59 -8.07
C LEU A 92 11.76 0.82 -6.84
N TYR A 93 11.48 0.15 -5.72
CA TYR A 93 12.31 0.24 -4.52
C TYR A 93 13.71 -0.36 -4.72
N GLU A 94 13.82 -1.47 -5.45
CA GLU A 94 15.13 -2.03 -5.82
C GLU A 94 15.96 -1.03 -6.63
N LEU A 95 15.34 -0.35 -7.60
CA LEU A 95 16.02 0.66 -8.41
C LEU A 95 16.43 1.90 -7.57
N GLN A 96 15.58 2.31 -6.62
CA GLN A 96 15.92 3.39 -5.69
C GLN A 96 17.09 3.01 -4.78
N ALA A 97 17.11 1.78 -4.26
CA ALA A 97 18.23 1.27 -3.47
C ALA A 97 19.52 1.26 -4.29
N GLY A 98 19.48 0.75 -5.53
CA GLY A 98 20.64 0.76 -6.42
C GLY A 98 21.16 2.18 -6.72
N ASN A 99 20.26 3.15 -6.91
CA ASN A 99 20.66 4.55 -7.07
C ASN A 99 21.30 5.13 -5.79
N ALA A 100 20.76 4.79 -4.62
CA ALA A 100 21.32 5.21 -3.34
C ALA A 100 22.73 4.65 -3.14
N ASP A 101 22.98 3.39 -3.50
CA ASP A 101 24.30 2.75 -3.41
C ASP A 101 25.35 3.49 -4.27
N VAL A 102 24.96 3.94 -5.47
CA VAL A 102 25.83 4.75 -6.33
C VAL A 102 26.15 6.09 -5.67
N TRP A 103 25.15 6.76 -5.08
CA TRP A 103 25.35 8.05 -4.41
C TRP A 103 26.22 7.92 -3.16
N ILE A 104 26.05 6.85 -2.39
CA ILE A 104 26.90 6.54 -1.23
C ILE A 104 28.34 6.31 -1.69
N SER A 105 28.54 5.49 -2.71
CA SER A 105 29.88 5.22 -3.26
C SER A 105 30.56 6.50 -3.75
N GLN A 106 29.81 7.39 -4.40
CA GLN A 106 30.33 8.68 -4.84
C GLN A 106 30.69 9.59 -3.65
N ALA A 107 29.85 9.64 -2.62
CA ALA A 107 30.12 10.38 -1.39
C ALA A 107 31.38 9.86 -0.69
N ASP A 108 31.60 8.54 -0.62
CA ASP A 108 32.80 7.94 -0.05
C ASP A 108 34.06 8.36 -0.81
N LEU A 109 34.00 8.38 -2.14
CA LEU A 109 35.11 8.87 -2.98
C LEU A 109 35.40 10.35 -2.70
N ASP A 110 34.37 11.17 -2.57
CA ASP A 110 34.52 12.60 -2.29
C ASP A 110 35.07 12.85 -0.87
N ILE A 111 34.64 12.08 0.13
CA ILE A 111 35.24 12.08 1.47
C ILE A 111 36.74 11.72 1.39
N GLY A 112 37.10 10.69 0.63
CA GLY A 112 38.49 10.30 0.42
C GLY A 112 39.34 11.40 -0.23
N ARG A 113 38.79 12.10 -1.22
CA ARG A 113 39.42 13.25 -1.89
C ARG A 113 39.63 14.41 -0.93
N VAL A 114 38.59 14.79 -0.18
CA VAL A 114 38.66 15.88 0.81
C VAL A 114 39.68 15.54 1.90
N THR A 115 39.61 14.34 2.47
CA THR A 115 40.54 13.88 3.51
C THR A 115 42.00 13.96 3.03
N SER A 116 42.24 13.54 1.79
CA SER A 116 43.57 13.62 1.16
C SER A 116 44.03 15.06 0.95
N ALA A 117 43.14 15.95 0.51
CA ALA A 117 43.43 17.37 0.32
C ALA A 117 43.74 18.07 1.65
N VAL A 118 42.96 17.82 2.70
CA VAL A 118 43.19 18.37 4.05
C VAL A 118 44.53 17.90 4.62
N ARG A 119 44.89 16.62 4.42
CA ARG A 119 46.19 16.08 4.84
C ARG A 119 47.36 16.75 4.11
N ARG A 120 47.24 16.96 2.80
CA ARG A 120 48.28 17.65 2.00
C ARG A 120 48.37 19.14 2.29
N GLY A 121 47.25 19.78 2.61
CA GLY A 121 47.18 21.20 2.98
C GLY A 121 47.73 21.51 4.38
N GLY A 122 48.18 20.51 5.15
CA GLY A 122 48.80 20.71 6.46
C GLY A 122 47.82 21.09 7.58
N VAL A 123 46.51 21.06 7.33
CA VAL A 123 45.48 21.43 8.32
C VAL A 123 45.38 20.39 9.45
N PHE A 124 45.75 19.13 9.18
CA PHE A 124 45.91 18.08 10.20
C PHE A 124 47.29 18.03 10.87
N ALA A 125 48.21 18.93 10.52
CA ALA A 125 49.43 19.07 11.30
C ALA A 125 49.04 19.67 12.65
N LEU A 126 48.81 18.81 13.66
CA LEU A 126 48.81 19.20 15.05
C LEU A 126 50.02 20.12 15.23
N PRO A 127 49.85 21.37 15.74
CA PRO A 127 50.98 22.23 15.96
C PRO A 127 51.93 21.44 16.86
N SER A 128 53.15 21.18 16.37
CA SER A 128 54.14 20.50 17.20
C SER A 128 54.25 21.28 18.52
N THR A 129 54.46 20.58 19.62
CA THR A 129 54.63 21.23 20.94
C THR A 129 55.65 22.36 20.88
N ALA A 130 56.67 22.25 20.02
CA ALA A 130 57.62 23.31 19.70
C ALA A 130 56.99 24.54 19.02
N MET A 131 56.08 24.37 18.05
CA MET A 131 55.33 25.49 17.43
C MET A 131 54.33 26.14 18.39
N ALA A 132 53.66 25.36 19.23
CA ALA A 132 52.76 25.88 20.27
C ALA A 132 53.53 26.71 21.32
N LEU A 133 54.67 26.20 21.79
CA LEU A 133 55.58 26.93 22.70
C LEU A 133 56.18 28.18 22.07
N ARG A 134 56.53 28.14 20.77
CA ARG A 134 57.03 29.32 20.04
C ARG A 134 55.97 30.42 19.95
N ARG A 135 54.70 30.08 19.69
CA ARG A 135 53.59 31.05 19.73
C ARG A 135 53.37 31.63 21.13
N HIS A 136 53.47 30.80 22.17
CA HIS A 136 53.34 31.26 23.56
C HIS A 136 54.49 32.19 23.99
N ARG A 137 55.72 31.97 23.50
CA ARG A 137 56.86 32.89 23.70
C ARG A 137 56.71 34.19 22.91
N SER A 138 56.16 34.13 21.69
CA SER A 138 55.92 35.35 20.89
C SER A 138 54.75 36.21 21.37
N HIS A 139 53.94 35.73 22.32
CA HIS A 139 52.85 36.49 22.96
C HIS A 139 53.08 36.72 24.46
N GLY A 140 54.28 36.41 24.95
CA GLY A 140 54.58 36.38 26.38
C GLY A 140 55.76 37.25 26.79
N THR A 141 55.64 38.58 26.66
CA THR A 141 56.28 39.56 27.57
C THR A 141 55.62 40.92 27.43
N HIS A 142 54.48 41.10 28.11
CA HIS A 142 54.10 42.37 28.74
C HIS A 142 53.11 42.08 29.88
N ILE A 143 53.55 41.26 30.83
CA ILE A 143 52.93 41.28 32.16
C ILE A 143 53.64 42.43 32.90
N LEU A 144 53.03 43.61 32.84
CA LEU A 144 53.30 44.67 33.81
C LEU A 144 52.85 44.15 35.17
N LEU A 145 53.79 43.62 35.95
CA LEU A 145 53.56 43.42 37.37
C LEU A 145 53.42 44.81 38.01
N PRO A 146 52.31 45.12 38.72
CA PRO A 146 52.21 46.38 39.43
C PRO A 146 53.28 46.43 40.53
N SER A 147 54.16 47.42 40.40
CA SER A 147 55.18 47.85 41.36
C SER A 147 54.53 48.29 42.68
N LYS A 148 54.10 47.34 43.51
CA LYS A 148 53.61 47.64 44.87
C LYS A 148 54.07 46.64 45.93
N TYR A 149 55.20 45.97 45.76
CA TYR A 149 55.90 45.39 46.91
C TYR A 149 57.41 45.51 46.65
N ARG A 150 57.96 46.59 47.21
CA ARG A 150 59.39 46.86 47.35
C ARG A 150 59.82 46.37 48.73
#